data_AF-H9FG05-F1
#
_entry.id   AF-H9FG05-F1
#
_cell.length_a   1.000
_cell.length_b   1.000
_cell.length_c   1.000
_cell.angle_alpha   90.00
_cell.angle_beta   90.00
_cell.angle_gamma   90.00
#
_symmetry.space_group_name_H-M   'P 1'
#
loop_
_entity.id
_entity.type
_entity.pdbx_description
1 polymer ?
#
loop_
_entity_poly.entity_id
_entity_poly.type
_entity_poly.pdbx_seq_one_letter_code
_entity_poly.pdbx_strand_id
1 'polypeptide(L)'
;SCVSLNPGKNAKWENLECVQKLGYICKKGNTTLNSFVIPSESDVPTHCPSQWWPYAGHCYKIHKDEKKIQRDALTACRKEGGDLASIHTIEEFDFIISQLGYEPNDELWIGLNDI
;
A
#
# COMPACT_ATOMS: atom_id res chain seq x y z
N SER A 1 -17.45 4.85 -14.97
CA SER A 1 -16.50 5.95 -15.27
C SER A 1 -15.27 5.36 -15.93
N CYS A 2 -14.73 6.03 -16.95
CA CYS A 2 -13.59 5.54 -17.74
C CYS A 2 -12.54 6.64 -17.90
N VAL A 3 -11.28 6.27 -18.10
CA VAL A 3 -10.16 7.19 -18.30
C VAL A 3 -9.76 7.21 -19.78
N SER A 4 -9.54 8.41 -20.33
CA SER A 4 -9.02 8.62 -21.69
C SER A 4 -7.66 9.33 -21.64
N LEU A 5 -6.76 8.98 -22.56
CA LEU A 5 -5.48 9.67 -22.76
C LEU A 5 -5.64 10.67 -23.91
N ASN A 6 -5.32 11.93 -23.66
CA ASN A 6 -5.50 13.01 -24.62
C ASN A 6 -4.18 13.36 -25.34
N PRO A 7 -3.95 12.94 -26.59
CA PRO A 7 -2.71 13.22 -27.30
C PRO A 7 -2.52 14.72 -27.61
N GLY A 8 -3.60 15.49 -27.71
CA GLY A 8 -3.55 16.95 -27.90
C GLY A 8 -3.24 17.74 -26.63
N LYS A 9 -3.23 17.09 -25.46
CA LYS A 9 -2.94 17.70 -24.15
C LYS A 9 -1.78 16.99 -23.45
N ASN A 10 -0.65 16.86 -24.14
CA ASN A 10 0.58 16.24 -23.63
C ASN A 10 0.37 14.82 -23.06
N ALA A 11 -0.51 14.02 -23.68
CA ALA A 11 -0.84 12.66 -23.25
C ALA A 11 -1.33 12.56 -21.79
N LYS A 12 -1.87 13.64 -21.22
CA LYS A 12 -2.50 13.62 -19.89
C LYS A 12 -3.80 12.82 -19.92
N TRP A 13 -4.18 12.30 -18.76
CA TRP A 13 -5.40 11.53 -18.57
C TRP A 13 -6.57 12.43 -18.18
N GLU A 14 -7.77 12.09 -18.64
CA GLU A 14 -9.03 12.73 -18.26
C GLU A 14 -10.14 11.68 -18.05
N ASN A 15 -11.04 11.93 -17.10
CA ASN A 15 -12.19 11.07 -16.84
C ASN A 15 -13.34 11.44 -17.78
N LEU A 16 -13.93 10.43 -18.44
CA LEU A 16 -15.06 10.59 -19.37
C LEU A 16 -16.14 9.53 -19.10
N GLU A 17 -17.31 9.74 -19.72
CA GLU A 17 -18.35 8.73 -19.77
C GLU A 17 -17.93 7.55 -20.64
N CYS A 18 -18.13 6.33 -20.14
CA CYS A 18 -17.71 5.10 -20.82
C CYS A 18 -18.46 4.82 -22.13
N VAL A 19 -19.56 5.54 -22.40
CA VAL A 19 -20.38 5.37 -23.61
C VAL A 19 -19.81 6.10 -24.83
N GLN A 20 -18.80 6.96 -24.63
CA GLN A 20 -18.16 7.67 -25.73
C GLN A 20 -17.38 6.72 -26.64
N LYS A 21 -17.46 6.95 -27.95
CA LYS A 21 -16.74 6.17 -28.96
C LYS A 21 -15.41 6.84 -29.29
N LEU A 22 -14.34 6.36 -28.66
CA LEU A 22 -12.96 6.85 -28.85
C LEU A 22 -12.05 5.75 -29.43
N GLY A 23 -10.86 6.12 -29.88
CA GLY A 23 -9.78 5.16 -30.15
C GLY A 23 -9.27 4.52 -28.84
N TYR A 24 -8.45 3.47 -28.96
CA TYR A 24 -7.94 2.71 -27.81
C TYR A 24 -6.50 2.24 -28.02
N ILE A 25 -5.80 1.96 -26.92
CA ILE A 25 -4.41 1.49 -26.91
C ILE A 25 -4.37 0.11 -26.26
N CYS A 26 -3.83 -0.88 -26.97
CA CYS A 26 -3.56 -2.22 -26.42
C CYS A 26 -2.11 -2.29 -25.90
N LYS A 27 -1.90 -2.89 -24.72
CA LYS A 27 -0.57 -3.21 -24.18
C LYS A 27 -0.40 -4.73 -24.12
N LYS A 28 0.69 -5.26 -24.69
CA LYS A 28 1.03 -6.70 -24.69
C LYS A 28 2.51 -6.88 -24.36
N GLY A 29 2.82 -7.89 -23.54
CA GLY A 29 4.19 -8.25 -23.16
C GLY A 29 4.44 -8.06 -21.66
N ASN A 30 5.38 -8.86 -21.14
CA ASN A 30 5.85 -8.74 -19.76
C ASN A 30 6.97 -7.71 -19.69
N THR A 31 7.05 -6.98 -18.58
CA THR A 31 8.18 -6.07 -18.35
C THR A 31 9.48 -6.87 -18.26
N THR A 32 10.51 -6.44 -18.99
CA THR A 32 11.87 -6.99 -18.88
C THR A 32 12.73 -6.20 -17.90
N LEU A 33 12.19 -5.11 -17.35
CA LEU A 33 12.86 -4.34 -16.29
C LEU A 33 12.66 -5.07 -14.97
N ASN A 34 13.78 -5.50 -14.38
CA ASN A 34 13.80 -6.05 -13.03
C ASN A 34 13.58 -4.92 -12.01
N SER A 35 12.89 -5.22 -10.91
CA SER A 35 12.81 -4.30 -9.77
C SER A 35 14.21 -4.10 -9.18
N PHE A 36 14.56 -2.87 -8.82
CA PHE A 36 15.84 -2.59 -8.14
C PHE A 36 15.92 -3.22 -6.75
N VAL A 37 14.77 -3.47 -6.13
CA VAL A 37 14.66 -4.08 -4.81
C VAL A 37 13.59 -5.17 -4.89
N ILE A 38 13.94 -6.37 -4.44
CA ILE A 38 13.01 -7.49 -4.26
C ILE A 38 12.78 -7.60 -2.75
N PRO A 39 11.52 -7.66 -2.28
CA PRO A 39 11.24 -7.94 -0.88
C PRO A 39 11.99 -9.21 -0.42
N SER A 40 12.59 -9.17 0.77
CA SER A 40 13.25 -10.34 1.34
C SER A 40 12.24 -11.44 1.61
N GLU A 41 12.59 -12.69 1.30
CA GLU A 41 11.74 -13.86 1.58
C GLU A 41 11.49 -14.04 3.09
N SER A 42 10.30 -14.55 3.42
CA SER A 42 9.75 -14.55 4.77
C SER A 42 9.38 -15.94 5.34
N ASP A 43 9.89 -17.03 4.76
CA ASP A 43 9.54 -18.43 5.11
C ASP A 43 10.02 -18.94 6.49
N VAL A 44 10.26 -18.04 7.45
CA VAL A 44 10.80 -18.37 8.78
C VAL A 44 9.76 -18.06 9.87
N PRO A 45 9.62 -18.90 10.90
CA PRO A 45 8.76 -18.60 12.06
C PRO A 45 9.06 -17.21 12.65
N THR A 46 8.09 -16.30 12.54
CA THR A 46 8.20 -14.92 13.03
C THR A 46 7.84 -14.84 14.50
N HIS A 47 8.78 -14.41 15.33
CA HIS A 47 8.53 -14.09 16.73
C HIS A 47 8.27 -12.59 16.87
N CYS A 48 7.07 -12.22 17.31
CA CYS A 48 6.69 -10.81 17.46
C CYS A 48 6.79 -10.34 18.92
N PRO A 49 7.17 -9.08 19.16
CA PRO A 49 7.11 -8.48 20.49
C PRO A 49 5.67 -8.43 21.03
N SER A 50 5.53 -8.14 22.34
CA SER A 50 4.21 -7.99 22.96
C SER A 50 3.36 -6.92 22.24
N GLN A 51 2.08 -7.21 22.00
CA GLN A 51 1.12 -6.37 21.27
C GLN A 51 1.41 -6.20 19.76
N TRP A 52 2.26 -7.04 19.19
CA TRP A 52 2.47 -7.14 17.76
C TRP A 52 1.96 -8.48 17.24
N TRP A 53 1.35 -8.49 16.06
CA TRP A 53 0.79 -9.69 15.45
C TRP A 53 1.55 -10.11 14.18
N PRO A 54 1.94 -11.40 14.07
CA PRO A 54 2.69 -11.90 12.93
C PRO A 54 1.78 -12.13 11.71
N TYR A 55 2.28 -11.76 10.53
CA TYR A 55 1.76 -12.17 9.24
C TYR A 55 2.89 -12.22 8.20
N ALA A 56 2.98 -13.32 7.45
CA ALA A 56 3.91 -13.50 6.32
C ALA A 56 5.37 -13.00 6.56
N GLY A 57 5.95 -13.30 7.73
CA GLY A 57 7.33 -12.91 8.07
C GLY A 57 7.48 -11.61 8.85
N HIS A 58 6.41 -10.81 8.95
CA HIS A 58 6.43 -9.47 9.50
C HIS A 58 5.52 -9.36 10.72
N CYS A 59 5.81 -8.39 11.59
CA CYS A 59 5.01 -8.08 12.76
C CYS A 59 4.30 -6.75 12.54
N TYR A 60 2.99 -6.69 12.85
CA TYR A 60 2.16 -5.52 12.65
C TYR A 60 1.54 -5.06 13.97
N LYS A 61 1.36 -3.75 14.12
CA LYS A 61 0.70 -3.13 15.26
C LYS A 61 -0.05 -1.87 14.82
N ILE A 62 -1.26 -1.69 15.32
CA ILE A 62 -2.02 -0.44 15.18
C ILE A 62 -1.77 0.42 16.42
N HIS A 63 -1.44 1.68 16.21
CA HIS A 63 -1.31 2.70 17.27
C HIS A 63 -2.51 3.64 17.24
N LYS A 64 -3.39 3.57 18.25
CA LYS A 64 -4.57 4.46 18.38
C LYS A 64 -4.43 5.53 19.46
N ASP A 65 -3.53 5.32 20.42
CA ASP A 65 -3.50 6.07 21.69
C ASP A 65 -3.00 7.52 21.54
N GLU A 66 -2.03 7.76 20.65
CA GLU A 66 -1.46 9.08 20.40
C GLU A 66 -1.37 9.34 18.88
N LYS A 67 -2.32 10.13 18.35
CA LYS A 67 -2.36 10.48 16.93
C LYS A 67 -1.19 11.39 16.58
N LYS A 68 -0.50 11.07 15.48
CA LYS A 68 0.67 11.81 14.98
C LYS A 68 0.47 12.17 13.51
N ILE A 69 1.13 13.25 13.06
CA ILE A 69 1.27 13.52 11.63
C ILE A 69 2.09 12.40 10.98
N GLN A 70 1.93 12.19 9.68
CA GLN A 70 2.54 11.04 8.97
C GLN A 70 4.05 10.90 9.23
N ARG A 71 4.81 12.01 9.22
CA ARG A 71 6.27 12.01 9.46
C ARG A 71 6.65 11.56 10.87
N ASP A 72 5.86 11.96 11.87
CA ASP A 72 6.09 11.59 13.26
C ASP A 72 5.66 10.15 13.53
N ALA A 73 4.59 9.68 12.88
CA ALA A 73 4.17 8.29 12.90
C ALA A 73 5.25 7.38 12.27
N LEU A 74 5.78 7.77 11.10
CA LEU A 74 6.91 7.11 10.46
C LEU A 74 8.13 7.00 11.38
N THR A 75 8.49 8.11 12.03
CA THR A 75 9.60 8.15 12.97
C THR A 75 9.34 7.25 14.18
N ALA A 76 8.10 7.17 14.67
CA ALA A 76 7.72 6.29 15.76
C ALA A 76 7.86 4.80 15.37
N CYS A 77 7.33 4.38 14.21
CA CYS A 77 7.47 3.01 13.72
C CYS A 77 8.95 2.61 13.55
N ARG A 78 9.80 3.53 13.06
CA ARG A 78 11.25 3.30 12.92
C ARG A 78 11.96 3.16 14.27
N LYS A 79 11.56 3.92 15.28
CA LYS A 79 12.08 3.77 16.64
C LYS A 79 11.73 2.41 17.26
N GLU A 80 10.62 1.79 16.82
CA GLU A 80 10.21 0.44 17.24
C GLU A 80 10.84 -0.68 16.38
N GLY A 81 11.74 -0.33 15.45
CA GLY A 81 12.44 -1.30 14.60
C GLY A 81 11.68 -1.72 13.33
N GLY A 82 10.61 -1.00 12.97
CA GLY A 82 9.84 -1.21 11.75
C GLY A 82 9.79 0.02 10.85
N ASP A 83 8.70 0.14 10.10
CA ASP A 83 8.35 1.31 9.27
C ASP A 83 6.81 1.41 9.23
N LEU A 84 6.24 2.46 8.63
CA LEU A 84 4.80 2.45 8.30
C LEU A 84 4.52 1.29 7.34
N ALA A 85 3.41 0.59 7.56
CA ALA A 85 3.08 -0.61 6.81
C ALA A 85 3.00 -0.33 5.29
N SER A 86 3.67 -1.19 4.53
CA SER A 86 3.41 -1.37 3.11
C SER A 86 2.41 -2.52 2.96
N ILE A 87 1.63 -2.53 1.87
CA ILE A 87 0.60 -3.53 1.62
C ILE A 87 0.72 -3.96 0.16
N HIS A 88 1.03 -5.22 -0.08
CA HIS A 88 1.39 -5.72 -1.40
C HIS A 88 0.38 -6.73 -1.96
N THR A 89 -0.47 -7.27 -1.10
CA THR A 89 -1.46 -8.30 -1.45
C THR A 89 -2.80 -8.01 -0.79
N ILE A 90 -3.87 -8.56 -1.35
CA ILE A 90 -5.21 -8.44 -0.75
C ILE A 90 -5.28 -9.21 0.56
N GLU A 91 -4.57 -10.33 0.67
CA GLU A 91 -4.52 -11.15 1.88
C GLU A 91 -3.83 -10.41 3.03
N GLU A 92 -2.78 -9.61 2.75
CA GLU A 92 -2.14 -8.73 3.74
C GLU A 92 -3.07 -7.60 4.20
N PHE A 93 -3.81 -6.99 3.26
CA PHE A 93 -4.83 -6.00 3.60
C PHE A 93 -5.91 -6.60 4.51
N ASP A 94 -6.43 -7.78 4.15
CA ASP A 94 -7.45 -8.50 4.91
C ASP A 94 -6.96 -8.88 6.31
N PHE A 95 -5.69 -9.28 6.46
CA PHE A 95 -5.07 -9.50 7.77
C PHE A 95 -5.10 -8.24 8.63
N ILE A 96 -4.71 -7.08 8.08
CA ILE A 96 -4.67 -5.81 8.81
C ILE A 96 -6.07 -5.45 9.33
N ILE A 97 -7.09 -5.54 8.48
CA ILE A 97 -8.46 -5.12 8.87
C ILE A 97 -9.18 -6.14 9.75
N SER A 98 -8.76 -7.42 9.74
CA SER A 98 -9.48 -8.48 10.49
C SER A 98 -8.81 -8.88 11.80
N GLN A 99 -7.48 -8.82 11.90
CA GLN A 99 -6.74 -9.37 13.05
C GLN A 99 -6.13 -8.31 13.98
N LEU A 100 -5.95 -7.07 13.50
CA LEU A 100 -5.23 -6.04 14.27
C LEU A 100 -6.13 -5.14 15.13
N GLY A 101 -7.44 -5.40 15.19
CA GLY A 101 -8.40 -4.54 15.89
C GLY A 101 -8.70 -3.24 15.15
N TYR A 102 -8.60 -3.27 13.82
CA TYR A 102 -9.11 -2.20 12.95
C TYR A 102 -10.63 -2.09 13.07
N GLU A 103 -11.14 -0.86 13.03
CA GLU A 103 -12.55 -0.54 13.10
C GLU A 103 -13.00 0.22 11.84
N PRO A 104 -14.25 0.10 11.39
CA PRO A 104 -14.72 0.74 10.14
C PRO A 104 -14.59 2.27 10.09
N ASN A 105 -14.45 2.94 11.24
CA ASN A 105 -14.29 4.38 11.34
C ASN A 105 -12.82 4.82 11.51
N ASP A 106 -11.88 3.88 11.43
CA ASP A 106 -10.46 4.17 11.55
C ASP A 106 -9.91 4.84 10.29
N GLU A 107 -9.16 5.92 10.50
CA GLU A 107 -8.33 6.57 9.50
C GLU A 107 -6.88 6.56 10.01
N LEU A 108 -6.05 5.67 9.44
CA LEU A 108 -4.70 5.37 9.94
C LEU A 108 -3.67 5.60 8.83
N TRP A 109 -2.49 6.10 9.21
CA TRP A 109 -1.38 6.26 8.27
C TRP A 109 -0.81 4.91 7.83
N ILE A 110 -0.54 4.80 6.53
CA ILE A 110 0.27 3.72 5.92
C ILE A 110 1.50 4.33 5.22
N GLY A 111 2.37 3.47 4.67
CA GLY A 111 3.65 3.90 4.09
C GLY A 111 3.57 4.60 2.73
N LEU A 112 2.44 4.53 2.01
CA LEU A 112 2.32 5.09 0.66
C LEU A 112 2.35 6.63 0.69
N ASN A 113 3.28 7.24 -0.05
CA ASN A 113 3.45 8.70 -0.15
C ASN A 113 4.15 9.11 -1.46
N ASP A 114 3.97 10.37 -1.87
CA ASP A 114 4.58 11.03 -3.05
C ASP A 114 5.27 12.38 -2.73
N ILE A 115 5.57 12.61 -1.44
CA ILE A 115 6.12 13.86 -0.89
C ILE A 115 7.63 13.98 -1.16
#